data_AF-A0A4D6M2F2-F1
#
_entry.id   AF-A0A4D6M2F2-F1
#
_cell.length_a   1.000
_cell.length_b   1.000
_cell.length_c   1.000
_cell.angle_alpha   90.00
_cell.angle_beta   90.00
_cell.angle_gamma   90.00
#
_symmetry.space_group_name_H-M   'P 1'
#
loop_
_entity.id
_entity.type
_entity.pdbx_description
1 polymer ?
#
loop_
_entity_poly.entity_id
_entity_poly.type
_entity_poly.pdbx_seq_one_letter_code
_entity_poly.pdbx_strand_id
1 'polypeptide(L)'
;MENSEKVVAVIMVGGPTKGTRFRPLSFNIPKPLFPLAGQPMVHHPISACKRIPNLAHIYLVGFYEEREFALYVSSISNELKLPVRYLKEDKPRGSAGGLYYFRDIIMDDSPSHIFLLNCDVCCSFPLPAMLDAHKRYGGMGTMLVIKVSAESANQFGELVADPTTNELLHYTEKPETFVSNLINCGVYVFTPNIFTAIDDVYIGREGIANLRRLSNFETLQSATRNIPADFVRLDQDILSPLAGKKQLYTYETMDFWEQIKTPGMSLKCSELYLAQFRYTSPDLLACGDGNKSATVSGDVYIHPSAKVHPSAKIGPNVSISANVRVGAGVRLSGCIILDDVEIMENAFVTNSIIGWKSSLGRWSHVQASSADGNYNARLGTTILGEAVTVEDEVVVFNCIVLPNKTLNECRLRLDTTYKKSKEFWLNYGVMNIPADFVRLDQDILSPLAGKKQLYTYETMDFWEQIKTPGMSLKCSELYLAQFRYTSPDLLACGDGNKSATVSGDVYIHPSAKVHPSAKIGPNVSISANVRVGAGVRLSGCIILDDVEIMENAFVTNSIIGWKSSLGRWSHVQASSADGNYNARLGTTILGEAVTVEDEVVVFNCIVLPNKTLNVSVQEEIIL
;
A
#
# COMPACT_ATOMS: atom_id res chain seq x y z
N MET A 1 6.98 52.56 -15.03
CA MET A 1 7.26 51.11 -14.92
C MET A 1 6.20 50.57 -13.99
N GLU A 2 5.21 49.85 -14.52
CA GLU A 2 4.19 49.22 -13.67
C GLU A 2 4.91 48.36 -12.63
N ASN A 3 4.56 48.55 -11.36
CA ASN A 3 5.07 47.76 -10.25
C ASN A 3 4.52 46.34 -10.42
N SER A 4 5.19 45.52 -11.22
CA SER A 4 4.72 44.20 -11.60
C SER A 4 4.56 43.36 -10.34
N GLU A 5 3.32 43.03 -9.99
CA GLU A 5 2.96 42.17 -8.87
C GLU A 5 3.80 40.88 -8.89
N LYS A 6 4.77 40.79 -7.98
CA LYS A 6 5.64 39.63 -7.83
C LYS A 6 4.86 38.44 -7.29
N VAL A 7 5.23 37.25 -7.74
CA VAL A 7 4.68 35.98 -7.25
C VAL A 7 5.82 35.12 -6.74
N VAL A 8 5.58 34.30 -5.72
CA VAL A 8 6.52 33.26 -5.26
C VAL A 8 5.81 31.92 -5.22
N ALA A 9 6.57 30.83 -5.32
CA ALA A 9 6.05 29.48 -5.18
C ALA A 9 6.75 28.75 -4.02
N VAL A 10 5.95 28.03 -3.24
CA VAL A 10 6.40 27.18 -2.14
C VAL A 10 5.95 25.75 -2.46
N ILE A 11 6.90 24.84 -2.57
CA ILE A 11 6.64 23.43 -2.88
C ILE A 11 6.99 22.59 -1.65
N MET A 12 6.00 21.93 -1.07
CA MET A 12 6.15 21.03 0.07
C MET A 12 6.72 19.70 -0.42
N VAL A 13 8.02 19.48 -0.17
CA VAL A 13 8.78 18.31 -0.66
C VAL A 13 8.91 17.19 0.38
N GLY A 14 8.13 17.18 1.45
CA GLY A 14 8.06 16.00 2.30
C GLY A 14 7.29 16.19 3.59
N GLY A 15 6.70 15.10 4.08
CA GLY A 15 6.21 15.00 5.46
C GLY A 15 7.24 14.34 6.38
N PRO A 16 6.99 14.31 7.70
CA PRO A 16 7.93 13.77 8.69
C PRO A 16 8.30 12.29 8.46
N THR A 17 7.48 11.55 7.72
CA THR A 17 7.66 10.12 7.44
C THR A 17 8.50 9.81 6.19
N LYS A 18 9.21 10.80 5.62
CA LYS A 18 10.23 10.66 4.54
C LYS A 18 9.92 9.59 3.48
N GLY A 19 8.68 9.53 2.99
CA GLY A 19 8.28 8.62 1.91
C GLY A 19 8.34 7.12 2.25
N THR A 20 8.09 6.69 3.49
CA THR A 20 8.14 5.27 3.90
C THR A 20 7.29 4.32 3.06
N ARG A 21 6.12 4.75 2.58
CA ARG A 21 5.25 3.96 1.68
C ARG A 21 5.79 3.81 0.26
N PHE A 22 6.82 4.58 -0.07
CA PHE A 22 7.50 4.57 -1.37
C PHE A 22 8.72 3.63 -1.38
N ARG A 23 8.99 2.95 -0.27
CA ARG A 23 10.07 1.95 -0.19
C ARG A 23 9.74 0.73 -1.07
N PRO A 24 10.75 0.08 -1.67
CA PRO A 24 12.19 0.27 -1.45
C PRO A 24 12.82 1.47 -2.19
N LEU A 25 12.11 2.14 -3.08
CA LEU A 25 12.67 3.18 -3.96
C LEU A 25 13.07 4.47 -3.24
N SER A 26 12.57 4.70 -2.02
CA SER A 26 12.93 5.84 -1.17
C SER A 26 13.94 5.51 -0.05
N PHE A 27 14.67 4.39 -0.13
CA PHE A 27 15.68 4.08 0.90
C PHE A 27 16.89 5.01 0.88
N ASN A 28 17.45 5.25 -0.31
CA ASN A 28 18.70 5.98 -0.47
C ASN A 28 18.51 7.35 -1.14
N ILE A 29 17.36 7.58 -1.77
CA ILE A 29 17.04 8.82 -2.49
C ILE A 29 15.74 9.41 -1.93
N PRO A 30 15.68 10.71 -1.62
CA PRO A 30 14.45 11.39 -1.26
C PRO A 30 13.36 11.17 -2.30
N LYS A 31 12.15 10.81 -1.87
CA LYS A 31 11.01 10.60 -2.79
C LYS A 31 10.80 11.74 -3.82
N PRO A 32 10.92 13.04 -3.48
CA PRO A 32 10.80 14.13 -4.45
C PRO A 32 11.83 14.09 -5.59
N LEU A 33 12.97 13.43 -5.35
CA LEU A 33 14.03 13.27 -6.33
C LEU A 33 13.91 11.97 -7.14
N PHE A 34 12.89 11.15 -6.88
CA PHE A 34 12.62 9.94 -7.66
C PHE A 34 12.32 10.31 -9.13
N PRO A 35 13.02 9.71 -10.11
CA PRO A 35 12.76 9.96 -11.53
C PRO A 35 11.39 9.47 -11.98
N LEU A 36 10.64 10.34 -12.64
CA LEU A 36 9.30 10.14 -13.16
C LEU A 36 9.22 10.79 -14.55
N ALA A 37 8.92 10.00 -15.59
CA ALA A 37 9.01 10.45 -16.98
C ALA A 37 10.37 11.08 -17.32
N GLY A 38 11.46 10.52 -16.79
CA GLY A 38 12.82 11.00 -17.04
C GLY A 38 13.27 12.22 -16.23
N GLN A 39 12.38 12.80 -15.40
CA GLN A 39 12.70 13.96 -14.57
C GLN A 39 12.39 13.69 -13.10
N PRO A 40 13.11 14.26 -12.13
CA PRO A 40 12.77 14.14 -10.72
C PRO A 40 11.31 14.54 -10.44
N MET A 41 10.61 13.85 -9.54
CA MET A 41 9.20 14.13 -9.22
C MET A 41 8.92 15.62 -8.94
N VAL A 42 9.82 16.29 -8.23
CA VAL A 42 9.73 17.73 -7.90
C VAL A 42 9.97 18.64 -9.11
N HIS A 43 10.59 18.16 -10.19
CA HIS A 43 10.83 18.94 -11.41
C HIS A 43 9.52 19.34 -12.07
N HIS A 44 8.50 18.48 -12.06
CA HIS A 44 7.21 18.74 -12.71
C HIS A 44 6.48 19.98 -12.17
N PRO A 45 6.25 20.14 -10.84
CA PRO A 45 5.67 21.37 -10.31
C PRO A 45 6.61 22.57 -10.46
N ILE A 46 7.93 22.40 -10.35
CA ILE A 46 8.91 23.49 -10.55
C ILE A 46 8.83 24.04 -11.99
N SER A 47 8.83 23.16 -12.98
CA SER A 47 8.73 23.51 -14.40
C SER A 47 7.40 24.20 -14.71
N ALA A 48 6.31 23.74 -14.08
CA ALA A 48 5.02 24.41 -14.17
C ALA A 48 5.03 25.84 -13.59
N CYS A 49 5.76 26.06 -12.49
CA CYS A 49 5.88 27.38 -11.89
C CYS A 49 6.51 28.41 -12.85
N LYS A 50 7.43 28.00 -13.74
CA LYS A 50 8.03 28.90 -14.75
C LYS A 50 6.99 29.63 -15.61
N ARG A 51 5.80 29.05 -15.79
CA ARG A 51 4.72 29.66 -16.58
C ARG A 51 3.99 30.79 -15.84
N ILE A 52 4.20 30.92 -14.52
CA ILE A 52 3.58 31.97 -13.70
C ILE A 52 4.22 33.32 -14.06
N PRO A 53 3.40 34.34 -14.39
CA PRO A 53 3.93 35.67 -14.67
C PRO A 53 4.57 36.28 -13.41
N ASN A 54 5.71 36.95 -13.58
CA ASN A 54 6.45 37.64 -12.51
C ASN A 54 6.85 36.75 -11.31
N LEU A 55 7.13 35.46 -11.57
CA LEU A 55 7.66 34.57 -10.54
C LEU A 55 9.07 35.00 -10.13
N ALA A 56 9.25 35.33 -8.85
CA ALA A 56 10.51 35.82 -8.29
C ALA A 56 11.38 34.70 -7.70
N HIS A 57 10.76 33.77 -6.96
CA HIS A 57 11.47 32.71 -6.24
C HIS A 57 10.64 31.42 -6.17
N ILE A 58 11.34 30.28 -6.13
CA ILE A 58 10.77 28.99 -5.74
C ILE A 58 11.45 28.50 -4.45
N TYR A 59 10.65 28.18 -3.45
CA TYR A 59 11.08 27.60 -2.18
C TYR A 59 10.65 26.14 -2.09
N LEU A 60 11.59 25.24 -1.85
CA LEU A 60 11.32 23.83 -1.56
C LEU A 60 11.37 23.64 -0.04
N VAL A 61 10.27 23.25 0.58
CA VAL A 61 10.16 23.12 2.05
C VAL A 61 10.02 21.66 2.42
N GLY A 62 10.89 21.14 3.30
CA GLY A 62 10.81 19.75 3.74
C GLY A 62 11.81 19.35 4.83
N PHE A 63 11.87 18.04 5.13
CA PHE A 63 12.59 17.47 6.29
C PHE A 63 13.90 16.73 5.93
N TYR A 64 14.32 16.75 4.66
CA TYR A 64 15.57 16.16 4.22
C TYR A 64 16.76 17.07 4.58
N GLU A 65 17.95 16.50 4.66
CA GLU A 65 19.16 17.29 4.86
C GLU A 65 19.42 18.14 3.62
N GLU A 66 19.87 19.40 3.80
CA GLU A 66 20.06 20.33 2.68
C GLU A 66 21.02 19.78 1.62
N ARG A 67 22.04 19.05 2.05
CA ARG A 67 23.02 18.38 1.16
C ARG A 67 22.38 17.40 0.18
N GLU A 68 21.23 16.80 0.52
CA GLU A 68 20.52 15.87 -0.36
C GLU A 68 19.88 16.60 -1.55
N PHE A 69 19.53 17.88 -1.39
CA PHE A 69 18.91 18.71 -2.42
C PHE A 69 19.89 19.69 -3.07
N ALA A 70 21.06 19.95 -2.47
CA ALA A 70 21.98 21.00 -2.89
C ALA A 70 22.35 20.94 -4.38
N LEU A 71 22.74 19.76 -4.88
CA LEU A 71 23.09 19.57 -6.30
C LEU A 71 21.90 19.80 -7.22
N TYR A 72 20.73 19.24 -6.86
CA TYR A 72 19.51 19.40 -7.64
C TYR A 72 19.08 20.86 -7.72
N VAL A 73 19.03 21.55 -6.57
CA VAL A 73 18.63 22.97 -6.46
C VAL A 73 19.56 23.86 -7.29
N SER A 74 20.87 23.63 -7.21
CA SER A 74 21.85 24.37 -8.02
C SER A 74 21.63 24.14 -9.52
N SER A 75 21.44 22.88 -9.93
CA SER A 75 21.21 22.52 -11.33
C SER A 75 19.94 23.17 -11.88
N ILE A 76 18.81 23.00 -11.18
CA ILE A 76 17.52 23.46 -11.67
C ILE A 76 17.40 25.00 -11.64
N SER A 77 18.03 25.66 -10.67
CA SER A 77 18.06 27.11 -10.61
C SER A 77 18.79 27.70 -11.82
N ASN A 78 19.91 27.09 -12.23
CA ASN A 78 20.67 27.48 -13.41
C ASN A 78 19.91 27.18 -14.70
N GLU A 79 19.30 25.99 -14.81
CA GLU A 79 18.51 25.58 -15.98
C GLU A 79 17.33 26.53 -16.24
N LEU A 80 16.60 26.90 -15.18
CA LEU A 80 15.43 27.77 -15.29
C LEU A 80 15.78 29.25 -15.31
N LYS A 81 17.02 29.61 -14.94
CA LYS A 81 17.44 31.00 -14.66
C LYS A 81 16.53 31.68 -13.64
N LEU A 82 16.10 30.91 -12.63
CA LEU A 82 15.19 31.32 -11.59
C LEU A 82 15.75 30.88 -10.23
N PRO A 83 15.79 31.75 -9.21
CA PRO A 83 16.24 31.38 -7.88
C PRO A 83 15.38 30.26 -7.28
N VAL A 84 16.02 29.11 -6.99
CA VAL A 84 15.41 28.00 -6.25
C VAL A 84 16.17 27.81 -4.96
N ARG A 85 15.46 27.70 -3.83
CA ARG A 85 16.05 27.53 -2.50
C ARG A 85 15.38 26.39 -1.76
N TYR A 86 16.17 25.55 -1.10
CA TYR A 86 15.66 24.54 -0.19
C TYR A 86 15.67 25.09 1.25
N LEU A 87 14.55 24.91 1.96
CA LEU A 87 14.33 25.34 3.33
C LEU A 87 14.03 24.11 4.19
N LYS A 88 14.96 23.77 5.09
CA LYS A 88 14.87 22.59 5.95
C LYS A 88 14.01 22.88 7.19
N GLU A 89 12.91 22.16 7.33
CA GLU A 89 12.16 22.07 8.58
C GLU A 89 12.89 21.17 9.59
N ASP A 90 13.11 21.67 10.80
CA ASP A 90 13.72 20.97 11.94
C ASP A 90 12.73 20.03 12.66
N LYS A 91 11.45 20.39 12.69
CA LYS A 91 10.37 19.62 13.32
C LYS A 91 9.04 19.79 12.57
N PRO A 92 8.14 18.79 12.61
CA PRO A 92 6.87 18.90 11.92
C PRO A 92 5.97 19.95 12.58
N ARG A 93 5.62 21.01 11.84
CA ARG A 93 4.67 22.05 12.26
C ARG A 93 3.32 21.98 11.52
N GLY A 94 3.09 20.92 10.76
CA GLY A 94 1.95 20.82 9.85
C GLY A 94 2.15 21.68 8.59
N SER A 95 1.31 21.48 7.57
CA SER A 95 1.48 22.12 6.26
C SER A 95 1.42 23.64 6.32
N ALA A 96 0.48 24.20 7.10
CA ALA A 96 0.37 25.65 7.28
C ALA A 96 1.43 26.18 8.24
N GLY A 97 1.79 25.43 9.28
CA GLY A 97 2.85 25.85 10.21
C GLY A 97 4.24 25.87 9.57
N GLY A 98 4.54 24.94 8.65
CA GLY A 98 5.79 24.96 7.86
C GLY A 98 5.87 26.18 6.94
N LEU A 99 4.77 26.52 6.27
CA LEU A 99 4.64 27.75 5.47
C LEU A 99 4.87 29.00 6.34
N TYR A 100 4.22 29.09 7.50
CA TYR A 100 4.32 30.24 8.40
C TYR A 100 5.70 30.39 9.05
N TYR A 101 6.37 29.27 9.35
CA TYR A 101 7.72 29.28 9.94
C TYR A 101 8.73 30.02 9.05
N PHE A 102 8.62 29.84 7.73
CA PHE A 102 9.50 30.50 6.75
C PHE A 102 8.92 31.80 6.17
N ARG A 103 7.85 32.36 6.75
CA ARG A 103 7.14 33.54 6.20
C ARG A 103 8.07 34.73 5.95
N ASP A 104 9.02 34.99 6.84
CA ASP A 104 9.93 36.14 6.71
C ASP A 104 10.84 36.00 5.47
N ILE A 105 11.26 34.77 5.15
CA ILE A 105 12.05 34.48 3.95
C ILE A 105 11.17 34.54 2.70
N ILE A 106 9.96 33.98 2.77
CA ILE A 106 9.01 33.96 1.64
C ILE A 106 8.57 35.39 1.29
N MET A 107 8.43 36.26 2.29
CA MET A 107 7.99 37.64 2.16
C MET A 107 9.10 38.65 1.86
N ASP A 108 10.37 38.22 1.81
CA ASP A 108 11.53 39.11 1.55
C ASP A 108 11.36 39.93 0.26
N ASP A 109 10.79 39.30 -0.77
CA ASP A 109 10.49 39.93 -2.07
C ASP A 109 9.18 40.73 -2.10
N SER A 110 8.44 40.81 -0.98
CA SER A 110 7.09 41.37 -0.86
C SER A 110 6.15 40.86 -1.97
N PRO A 111 5.98 39.53 -2.11
CA PRO A 111 5.12 38.97 -3.15
C PRO A 111 3.66 39.34 -2.91
N SER A 112 2.97 39.64 -4.00
CA SER A 112 1.52 39.86 -4.02
C SER A 112 0.73 38.55 -3.89
N HIS A 113 1.33 37.44 -4.35
CA HIS A 113 0.70 36.12 -4.38
C HIS A 113 1.72 35.04 -4.07
N ILE A 114 1.27 34.00 -3.37
CA ILE A 114 2.06 32.87 -2.92
C ILE A 114 1.38 31.59 -3.42
N PHE A 115 2.03 30.88 -4.33
CA PHE A 115 1.61 29.53 -4.67
C PHE A 115 2.10 28.55 -3.62
N LEU A 116 1.25 27.62 -3.20
CA LEU A 116 1.60 26.49 -2.35
C LEU A 116 1.25 25.20 -3.09
N LEU A 117 2.22 24.31 -3.25
CA LEU A 117 2.05 23.05 -3.98
C LEU A 117 2.56 21.87 -3.18
N ASN A 118 1.84 20.76 -3.18
CA ASN A 118 2.34 19.49 -2.68
C ASN A 118 3.16 18.78 -3.77
N CYS A 119 4.37 18.32 -3.43
CA CYS A 119 5.25 17.64 -4.39
C CYS A 119 4.77 16.21 -4.77
N ASP A 120 3.93 15.58 -3.95
CA ASP A 120 3.41 14.23 -4.21
C ASP A 120 2.14 14.20 -5.07
N VAL A 121 1.93 15.26 -5.87
CA VAL A 121 0.83 15.42 -6.81
C VAL A 121 1.35 15.30 -8.25
N CYS A 122 0.67 14.50 -9.05
CA CYS A 122 0.86 14.39 -10.50
C CYS A 122 -0.28 15.11 -11.19
N CYS A 123 -0.02 16.25 -11.84
CA CYS A 123 -1.05 17.07 -12.47
C CYS A 123 -0.45 17.93 -13.60
N SER A 124 -1.29 18.48 -14.47
CA SER A 124 -0.86 19.43 -15.49
C SER A 124 -0.39 20.78 -14.92
N PHE A 125 -0.85 21.12 -13.71
CA PHE A 125 -0.60 22.39 -12.99
C PHE A 125 -0.99 23.64 -13.83
N PRO A 126 -2.29 24.00 -13.87
CA PRO A 126 -2.80 25.16 -14.60
C PRO A 126 -2.53 26.50 -13.87
N LEU A 127 -1.31 26.70 -13.36
CA LEU A 127 -0.98 27.78 -12.43
C LEU A 127 -1.27 29.20 -12.96
N PRO A 128 -0.99 29.56 -14.23
CA PRO A 128 -1.34 30.90 -14.74
C PRO A 128 -2.86 31.15 -14.74
N ALA A 129 -3.65 30.18 -15.19
CA ALA A 129 -5.10 30.30 -15.21
C ALA A 129 -5.70 30.34 -13.80
N MET A 130 -5.10 29.60 -12.84
CA MET A 130 -5.46 29.71 -11.43
C MET A 130 -5.18 31.11 -10.87
N LEU A 131 -4.03 31.72 -11.21
CA LEU A 131 -3.71 33.08 -10.78
C LEU A 131 -4.71 34.10 -11.31
N ASP A 132 -5.04 34.02 -12.60
CA ASP A 132 -6.03 34.92 -13.22
C ASP A 132 -7.42 34.76 -12.60
N ALA A 133 -7.83 33.52 -12.32
CA ALA A 133 -9.09 33.26 -11.63
C ALA A 133 -9.08 33.83 -10.21
N HIS A 134 -8.01 33.61 -9.44
CA HIS A 134 -7.86 34.12 -8.09
C HIS A 134 -7.96 35.65 -8.03
N LYS A 135 -7.30 36.36 -8.95
CA LYS A 135 -7.39 37.82 -9.07
C LYS A 135 -8.82 38.31 -9.34
N ARG A 136 -9.62 37.56 -10.09
CA ARG A 136 -11.04 37.90 -10.34
C ARG A 136 -11.93 37.61 -9.13
N TYR A 137 -11.63 36.58 -8.35
CA TYR A 137 -12.42 36.22 -7.17
C TYR A 137 -12.20 37.19 -6.00
N GLY A 138 -10.97 37.67 -5.81
CA GLY A 138 -10.65 38.69 -4.79
C GLY A 138 -10.62 38.20 -3.34
N GLY A 139 -10.60 36.88 -3.12
CA GLY A 139 -10.47 36.27 -1.80
C GLY A 139 -9.04 36.13 -1.29
N MET A 140 -8.89 35.60 -0.08
CA MET A 140 -7.60 35.22 0.50
C MET A 140 -6.90 34.10 -0.28
N GLY A 141 -7.65 33.13 -0.82
CA GLY A 141 -7.06 31.98 -1.50
C GLY A 141 -7.95 31.30 -2.54
N THR A 142 -7.31 30.59 -3.46
CA THR A 142 -7.97 29.73 -4.44
C THR A 142 -7.27 28.38 -4.51
N MET A 143 -8.04 27.30 -4.45
CA MET A 143 -7.52 25.92 -4.48
C MET A 143 -7.91 25.19 -5.76
N LEU A 144 -6.99 24.37 -6.27
CA LEU A 144 -7.24 23.48 -7.40
C LEU A 144 -8.10 22.31 -6.94
N VAL A 145 -9.14 22.00 -7.71
CA VAL A 145 -10.06 20.90 -7.41
C VAL A 145 -10.35 20.08 -8.67
N ILE A 146 -10.71 18.81 -8.47
CA ILE A 146 -11.09 17.91 -9.57
C ILE A 146 -12.28 17.06 -9.13
N LYS A 147 -13.12 16.68 -10.10
CA LYS A 147 -14.18 15.69 -9.87
C LYS A 147 -13.62 14.28 -9.98
N VAL A 148 -13.92 13.44 -8.99
CA VAL A 148 -13.59 12.01 -8.99
C VAL A 148 -14.85 11.16 -8.89
N SER A 149 -14.71 9.84 -8.99
CA SER A 149 -15.85 8.93 -8.77
C SER A 149 -16.27 8.94 -7.30
N ALA A 150 -17.56 8.75 -7.02
CA ALA A 150 -18.07 8.76 -5.65
C ALA A 150 -17.44 7.67 -4.77
N GLU A 151 -17.04 6.55 -5.37
CA GLU A 151 -16.41 5.42 -4.67
C GLU A 151 -14.97 5.70 -4.22
N SER A 152 -14.33 6.74 -4.77
CA SER A 152 -12.94 7.10 -4.46
C SER A 152 -12.79 8.42 -3.70
N ALA A 153 -13.84 9.24 -3.64
CA ALA A 153 -13.80 10.59 -3.08
C ALA A 153 -13.36 10.63 -1.61
N ASN A 154 -13.85 9.70 -0.79
CA ASN A 154 -13.60 9.63 0.66
C ASN A 154 -12.12 9.42 1.06
N GLN A 155 -11.28 9.02 0.10
CA GLN A 155 -9.83 8.87 0.29
C GLN A 155 -9.09 10.23 0.30
N PHE A 156 -9.79 11.32 0.00
CA PHE A 156 -9.27 12.68 -0.20
C PHE A 156 -10.03 13.71 0.64
N GLY A 157 -9.56 14.96 0.63
CA GLY A 157 -10.31 16.08 1.18
C GLY A 157 -11.46 16.45 0.25
N GLU A 158 -12.70 16.27 0.70
CA GLU A 158 -13.91 16.57 -0.06
C GLU A 158 -14.41 17.98 0.24
N LEU A 159 -15.00 18.62 -0.75
CA LEU A 159 -15.48 19.99 -0.61
C LEU A 159 -16.71 20.29 -1.46
N VAL A 160 -17.45 21.32 -1.02
CA VAL A 160 -18.60 21.88 -1.75
C VAL A 160 -18.24 23.29 -2.17
N ALA A 161 -18.40 23.58 -3.47
CA ALA A 161 -18.22 24.90 -4.04
C ALA A 161 -19.56 25.50 -4.48
N ASP A 162 -19.69 26.82 -4.39
CA ASP A 162 -20.82 27.54 -4.97
C ASP A 162 -20.74 27.46 -6.50
N PRO A 163 -21.79 27.00 -7.21
CA PRO A 163 -21.74 26.80 -8.65
C PRO A 163 -21.67 28.09 -9.47
N THR A 164 -21.97 29.25 -8.86
CA THR A 164 -21.98 30.56 -9.52
C THR A 164 -20.73 31.34 -9.19
N THR A 165 -20.34 31.39 -7.92
CA THR A 165 -19.22 32.22 -7.45
C THR A 165 -17.90 31.46 -7.32
N ASN A 166 -17.94 30.12 -7.36
CA ASN A 166 -16.83 29.23 -7.01
C ASN A 166 -16.29 29.42 -5.58
N GLU A 167 -17.08 30.02 -4.69
CA GLU A 167 -16.73 30.10 -3.27
C GLU A 167 -16.66 28.70 -2.66
N LEU A 168 -15.65 28.44 -1.83
CA LEU A 168 -15.59 27.24 -1.01
C LEU A 168 -16.63 27.35 0.12
N LEU A 169 -17.72 26.60 0.02
CA LEU A 169 -18.82 26.60 0.99
C LEU A 169 -18.59 25.66 2.16
N HIS A 170 -17.95 24.51 1.90
CA HIS A 170 -17.68 23.50 2.91
C HIS A 170 -16.45 22.68 2.55
N TYR A 171 -15.65 22.27 3.54
CA TYR A 171 -14.48 21.41 3.38
C TYR A 171 -14.42 20.39 4.51
N THR A 172 -14.23 19.12 4.17
CA THR A 172 -13.98 18.03 5.13
C THR A 172 -12.82 17.15 4.66
N GLU A 173 -11.83 16.96 5.52
CA GLU A 173 -10.68 16.10 5.24
C GLU A 173 -11.04 14.62 5.42
N LYS A 174 -11.06 13.84 4.33
CA LYS A 174 -11.31 12.39 4.31
C LYS A 174 -12.53 12.03 5.15
N PRO A 175 -13.75 12.41 4.75
CA PRO A 175 -14.95 12.17 5.55
C PRO A 175 -15.30 10.67 5.60
N GLU A 176 -15.96 10.24 6.68
CA GLU A 176 -16.48 8.86 6.79
C GLU A 176 -17.63 8.60 5.82
N THR A 177 -18.40 9.65 5.54
CA THR A 177 -19.56 9.65 4.68
C THR A 177 -19.31 10.53 3.48
N PHE A 178 -19.71 10.09 2.30
CA PHE A 178 -19.63 10.89 1.08
C PHE A 178 -20.32 12.25 1.26
N VAL A 179 -19.58 13.33 1.02
CA VAL A 179 -20.02 14.73 1.05
C VAL A 179 -20.13 15.26 -0.38
N SER A 180 -19.10 15.03 -1.20
CA SER A 180 -18.97 15.59 -2.54
C SER A 180 -17.99 14.79 -3.39
N ASN A 181 -18.21 14.78 -4.71
CA ASN A 181 -17.27 14.19 -5.65
C ASN A 181 -16.14 15.16 -6.06
N LEU A 182 -16.14 16.38 -5.53
CA LEU A 182 -15.11 17.39 -5.76
C LEU A 182 -14.04 17.29 -4.67
N ILE A 183 -12.79 17.06 -5.07
CA ILE A 183 -11.69 16.83 -4.13
C ILE A 183 -10.58 17.88 -4.25
N ASN A 184 -9.88 18.09 -3.15
CA ASN A 184 -8.70 18.94 -3.06
C ASN A 184 -7.49 18.31 -3.76
N CYS A 185 -6.90 19.06 -4.69
CA CYS A 185 -5.75 18.62 -5.49
C CYS A 185 -4.38 18.92 -4.86
N GLY A 186 -4.32 19.63 -3.72
CA GLY A 186 -3.06 19.98 -3.06
C GLY A 186 -2.25 21.08 -3.76
N VAL A 187 -2.93 21.96 -4.51
CA VAL A 187 -2.34 23.11 -5.21
C VAL A 187 -3.19 24.34 -4.90
N TYR A 188 -2.54 25.40 -4.44
CA TYR A 188 -3.20 26.60 -3.93
C TYR A 188 -2.48 27.86 -4.40
N VAL A 189 -3.23 28.95 -4.50
CA VAL A 189 -2.70 30.32 -4.57
C VAL A 189 -3.32 31.14 -3.45
N PHE A 190 -2.50 31.90 -2.73
CA PHE A 190 -2.92 32.76 -1.63
C PHE A 190 -2.39 34.18 -1.80
N THR A 191 -3.12 35.13 -1.23
CA THR A 191 -2.57 36.45 -0.86
C THR A 191 -1.75 36.34 0.44
N PRO A 192 -0.86 37.30 0.75
CA PRO A 192 -0.11 37.32 2.01
C PRO A 192 -0.96 37.25 3.29
N ASN A 193 -2.25 37.57 3.20
CA ASN A 193 -3.21 37.47 4.31
C ASN A 193 -3.33 36.04 4.87
N ILE A 194 -2.88 35.02 4.15
CA ILE A 194 -2.77 33.65 4.67
C ILE A 194 -1.91 33.59 5.93
N PHE A 195 -0.86 34.41 6.05
CA PHE A 195 -0.03 34.43 7.24
C PHE A 195 -0.78 34.99 8.44
N THR A 196 -1.62 36.00 8.25
CA THR A 196 -2.52 36.51 9.31
C THR A 196 -3.50 35.44 9.75
N ALA A 197 -4.11 34.71 8.81
CA ALA A 197 -5.03 33.62 9.15
C ALA A 197 -4.36 32.50 9.96
N ILE A 198 -3.09 32.19 9.67
CA ILE A 198 -2.33 31.20 10.44
C ILE A 198 -1.94 31.75 11.82
N ASP A 199 -1.59 33.03 11.91
CA ASP A 199 -1.28 33.72 13.17
C ASP A 199 -2.48 33.73 14.13
N ASP A 200 -3.68 34.02 13.61
CA ASP A 200 -4.93 33.98 14.37
C ASP A 200 -5.18 32.60 15.01
N VAL A 201 -4.81 31.52 14.30
CA VAL A 201 -4.90 30.15 14.84
C VAL A 201 -3.91 29.93 15.99
N TYR A 202 -2.68 30.46 15.89
CA TYR A 202 -1.71 30.39 16.98
C TYR A 202 -2.21 31.12 18.22
N ILE A 203 -2.65 32.37 18.06
CA ILE A 203 -3.18 33.19 19.16
C ILE A 203 -4.39 32.51 19.81
N GLY A 204 -5.31 31.97 19.00
CA GLY A 204 -6.48 31.26 19.51
C GLY A 204 -6.13 30.05 20.38
N ARG A 205 -5.11 29.27 19.99
CA ARG A 205 -4.65 28.10 20.74
C ARG A 205 -3.92 28.48 22.03
N GLU A 206 -3.10 29.53 22.02
CA GLU A 206 -2.44 30.03 23.22
C GLU A 206 -3.44 30.57 24.24
N GLY A 207 -4.47 31.29 23.78
CA GLY A 207 -5.56 31.77 24.63
C GLY A 207 -6.30 30.62 25.34
N ILE A 208 -6.65 29.57 24.61
CA ILE A 208 -7.28 28.36 25.17
C ILE A 208 -6.35 27.66 26.17
N ALA A 209 -5.06 27.54 25.86
CA ALA A 209 -4.07 26.92 26.76
C ALA A 209 -3.89 27.71 28.07
N ASN A 210 -3.91 29.05 28.00
CA ASN A 210 -3.79 29.93 29.16
C ASN A 210 -5.05 29.88 30.05
N LEU A 211 -6.25 29.84 29.46
CA LEU A 211 -7.50 29.68 30.20
C LEU A 211 -7.57 28.33 30.94
N ARG A 212 -7.10 27.25 30.31
CA ARG A 212 -7.00 25.92 30.95
C ARG A 212 -6.09 25.90 32.17
N ARG A 213 -5.05 26.75 32.23
CA ARG A 213 -4.14 26.85 33.38
C ARG A 213 -4.74 27.63 34.56
N LEU A 214 -5.75 28.46 34.32
CA LEU A 214 -6.37 29.32 35.33
C LEU A 214 -7.62 28.70 36.00
N SER A 215 -8.27 27.73 35.35
CA SER A 215 -9.45 27.03 35.90
C SER A 215 -9.10 25.62 36.41
N ASN A 216 -9.10 25.40 37.73
CA ASN A 216 -9.03 24.07 38.37
C ASN A 216 -10.35 23.27 38.21
N PHE A 217 -10.93 23.22 37.00
CA PHE A 217 -12.19 22.53 36.74
C PHE A 217 -12.07 21.67 35.48
N GLU A 218 -11.80 20.38 35.70
CA GLU A 218 -11.77 19.35 34.65
C GLU A 218 -13.20 18.95 34.31
N THR A 219 -13.81 19.56 33.29
CA THR A 219 -14.98 18.98 32.63
C THR A 219 -15.16 19.49 31.19
N LEU A 220 -15.42 18.54 30.29
CA LEU A 220 -16.00 18.66 28.95
C LEU A 220 -15.27 19.53 27.91
N GLN A 221 -14.45 18.91 27.05
CA GLN A 221 -14.70 18.80 25.58
C GLN A 221 -13.54 18.14 24.80
N SER A 222 -13.96 17.19 23.96
CA SER A 222 -13.40 16.69 22.68
C SER A 222 -11.90 16.74 22.38
N ALA A 223 -11.32 15.53 22.30
CA ALA A 223 -10.59 14.99 21.14
C ALA A 223 -9.47 15.79 20.44
N THR A 224 -8.94 16.86 21.03
CA THR A 224 -7.61 17.36 20.66
C THR A 224 -6.58 16.49 21.36
N ARG A 225 -6.15 15.42 20.67
CA ARG A 225 -4.87 14.75 20.93
C ARG A 225 -3.81 15.83 21.22
N ASN A 226 -2.81 15.56 22.07
CA ASN A 226 -1.68 16.46 22.35
C ASN A 226 -0.96 16.93 21.06
N ILE A 227 -1.55 17.90 20.36
CA ILE A 227 -1.03 18.52 19.15
C ILE A 227 -0.20 19.70 19.65
N PRO A 228 1.10 19.78 19.31
CA PRO A 228 1.94 20.91 19.68
C PRO A 228 1.29 22.24 19.28
N ALA A 229 1.46 23.29 20.10
CA ALA A 229 0.86 24.59 19.84
C ALA A 229 1.26 25.17 18.47
N ASP A 230 2.47 24.84 18.01
CA ASP A 230 3.03 25.25 16.73
C ASP A 230 2.59 24.40 15.52
N PHE A 231 1.78 23.35 15.73
CA PHE A 231 1.35 22.43 14.67
C PHE A 231 0.01 22.83 14.03
N VAL A 232 0.04 23.42 12.84
CA VAL A 232 -1.14 23.92 12.11
C VAL A 232 -1.28 23.19 10.76
N ARG A 233 -2.45 22.57 10.55
CA ARG A 233 -2.79 21.88 9.31
C ARG A 233 -3.59 22.81 8.41
N LEU A 234 -3.15 22.98 7.17
CA LEU A 234 -3.86 23.81 6.20
C LEU A 234 -5.33 23.40 6.06
N ASP A 235 -5.59 22.10 5.86
CA ASP A 235 -6.92 21.60 5.56
C ASP A 235 -7.91 21.79 6.71
N GLN A 236 -7.55 21.35 7.91
CA GLN A 236 -8.46 21.33 9.07
C GLN A 236 -8.47 22.63 9.88
N ASP A 237 -7.33 23.32 9.98
CA ASP A 237 -7.18 24.48 10.85
C ASP A 237 -7.36 25.81 10.08
N ILE A 238 -7.26 25.79 8.73
CA ILE A 238 -7.42 27.00 7.88
C ILE A 238 -8.58 26.85 6.88
N LEU A 239 -8.60 25.81 6.03
CA LEU A 239 -9.61 25.68 4.98
C LEU A 239 -11.01 25.45 5.57
N SER A 240 -11.18 24.47 6.45
CA SER A 240 -12.49 24.19 7.07
C SER A 240 -13.07 25.41 7.81
N PRO A 241 -12.34 26.14 8.66
CA PRO A 241 -12.91 27.30 9.37
C PRO A 241 -13.14 28.54 8.50
N LEU A 242 -12.51 28.64 7.33
CA LEU A 242 -12.70 29.76 6.39
C LEU A 242 -13.73 29.48 5.30
N ALA A 243 -14.18 28.24 5.16
CA ALA A 243 -15.26 27.88 4.25
C ALA A 243 -16.55 28.67 4.57
N GLY A 244 -17.23 29.17 3.53
CA GLY A 244 -18.46 29.98 3.64
C GLY A 244 -18.25 31.42 4.11
N LYS A 245 -17.00 31.89 4.24
CA LYS A 245 -16.67 33.27 4.67
C LYS A 245 -16.28 34.20 3.51
N LYS A 246 -16.49 33.80 2.25
CA LYS A 246 -16.08 34.54 1.05
C LYS A 246 -14.58 34.86 1.00
N GLN A 247 -13.77 34.00 1.60
CA GLN A 247 -12.30 34.14 1.65
C GLN A 247 -11.60 33.12 0.75
N LEU A 248 -12.22 31.96 0.51
CA LEU A 248 -11.62 30.85 -0.23
C LEU A 248 -12.49 30.49 -1.42
N TYR A 249 -11.83 30.18 -2.54
CA TYR A 249 -12.47 29.85 -3.80
C TYR A 249 -11.87 28.58 -4.42
N THR A 250 -12.54 28.02 -5.41
CA THR A 250 -12.09 26.83 -6.13
C THR A 250 -11.78 27.14 -7.59
N TYR A 251 -10.87 26.35 -8.15
CA TYR A 251 -10.60 26.30 -9.58
C TYR A 251 -10.67 24.84 -10.02
N GLU A 252 -11.72 24.48 -10.75
CA GLU A 252 -11.92 23.12 -11.26
C GLU A 252 -11.03 22.87 -12.48
N THR A 253 -10.20 21.81 -12.42
CA THR A 253 -9.43 21.34 -13.58
C THR A 253 -10.13 20.18 -14.26
N MET A 254 -10.00 20.12 -15.59
CA MET A 254 -10.46 19.02 -16.44
C MET A 254 -9.29 18.15 -16.95
N ASP A 255 -8.05 18.51 -16.59
CA ASP A 255 -6.85 17.75 -16.92
C ASP A 255 -6.63 16.59 -15.94
N PHE A 256 -5.62 15.78 -16.21
CA PHE A 256 -5.24 14.68 -15.33
C PHE A 256 -4.78 15.16 -13.95
N TRP A 257 -5.11 14.36 -12.94
CA TRP A 257 -4.62 14.52 -11.58
C TRP A 257 -4.50 13.14 -10.91
N GLU A 258 -3.40 12.90 -10.20
CA GLU A 258 -3.16 11.68 -9.42
C GLU A 258 -2.28 11.99 -8.20
N GLN A 259 -2.42 11.20 -7.12
CA GLN A 259 -1.52 11.29 -5.96
C GLN A 259 -0.46 10.18 -5.98
N ILE A 260 0.81 10.56 -5.88
CA ILE A 260 1.94 9.62 -5.93
C ILE A 260 2.21 9.07 -4.52
N LYS A 261 1.34 8.22 -3.96
CA LYS A 261 1.55 7.65 -2.61
C LYS A 261 2.49 6.43 -2.60
N THR A 262 2.42 5.61 -3.63
CA THR A 262 3.10 4.31 -3.74
C THR A 262 4.00 4.28 -4.97
N PRO A 263 4.99 3.37 -5.03
CA PRO A 263 5.82 3.20 -6.21
C PRO A 263 5.01 2.90 -7.47
N GLY A 264 3.99 2.04 -7.38
CA GLY A 264 3.17 1.66 -8.54
C GLY A 264 2.46 2.83 -9.20
N MET A 265 2.01 3.83 -8.43
CA MET A 265 1.45 5.07 -8.98
C MET A 265 2.44 5.86 -9.83
N SER A 266 3.75 5.66 -9.65
CA SER A 266 4.77 6.28 -10.49
C SER A 266 4.70 5.80 -11.93
N LEU A 267 4.30 4.55 -12.21
CA LEU A 267 4.12 4.09 -13.58
C LEU A 267 3.01 4.87 -14.28
N LYS A 268 1.84 4.98 -13.63
CA LYS A 268 0.70 5.77 -14.13
C LYS A 268 1.07 7.24 -14.31
N CYS A 269 1.73 7.83 -13.31
CA CYS A 269 2.10 9.24 -13.36
C CYS A 269 3.19 9.50 -14.42
N SER A 270 4.10 8.54 -14.64
CA SER A 270 5.07 8.62 -15.72
C SER A 270 4.38 8.57 -17.09
N GLU A 271 3.40 7.69 -17.27
CA GLU A 271 2.58 7.64 -18.49
C GLU A 271 1.86 8.98 -18.75
N LEU A 272 1.22 9.55 -17.73
CA LEU A 272 0.52 10.84 -17.85
C LEU A 272 1.46 11.99 -18.24
N TYR A 273 2.64 12.08 -17.61
CA TYR A 273 3.62 13.12 -17.95
C TYR A 273 4.25 12.91 -19.32
N LEU A 274 4.56 11.68 -19.70
CA LEU A 274 5.05 11.36 -21.05
C LEU A 274 4.03 11.75 -22.13
N ALA A 275 2.75 11.48 -21.89
CA ALA A 275 1.67 11.93 -22.77
C ALA A 275 1.55 13.46 -22.82
N GLN A 276 1.74 14.14 -21.68
CA GLN A 276 1.74 15.60 -21.63
C GLN A 276 2.91 16.21 -22.43
N PHE A 277 4.09 15.58 -22.41
CA PHE A 277 5.27 16.06 -23.14
C PHE A 277 5.05 16.15 -24.65
N ARG A 278 4.14 15.36 -25.24
CA ARG A 278 3.72 15.52 -26.64
C ARG A 278 3.29 16.95 -26.99
N TYR A 279 2.74 17.68 -26.02
CA TYR A 279 2.20 19.02 -26.20
C TYR A 279 3.10 20.09 -25.60
N THR A 280 3.77 19.79 -24.48
CA THR A 280 4.53 20.81 -23.73
C THR A 280 6.02 20.79 -24.03
N SER A 281 6.60 19.63 -24.35
CA SER A 281 8.05 19.46 -24.56
C SER A 281 8.34 18.25 -25.46
N PRO A 282 7.94 18.28 -26.75
CA PRO A 282 8.07 17.14 -27.65
C PRO A 282 9.54 16.71 -27.84
N ASP A 283 10.47 17.66 -27.71
CA ASP A 283 11.92 17.43 -27.84
C ASP A 283 12.49 16.47 -26.78
N LEU A 284 11.77 16.24 -25.67
CA LEU A 284 12.16 15.26 -24.65
C LEU A 284 11.79 13.82 -25.02
N LEU A 285 10.88 13.63 -25.97
CA LEU A 285 10.42 12.30 -26.37
C LEU A 285 11.37 11.72 -27.44
N ALA A 286 11.80 10.48 -27.22
CA ALA A 286 12.63 9.76 -28.16
C ALA A 286 11.81 9.31 -29.37
N CYS A 287 12.48 9.24 -30.52
CA CYS A 287 11.94 8.65 -31.74
C CYS A 287 12.97 7.67 -32.33
N GLY A 288 12.50 6.64 -33.03
CA GLY A 288 13.38 5.66 -33.64
C GLY A 288 12.64 4.65 -34.51
N ASP A 289 13.18 4.40 -35.69
CA ASP A 289 12.54 3.59 -36.75
C ASP A 289 13.01 2.12 -36.76
N GLY A 290 14.01 1.76 -35.95
CA GLY A 290 14.61 0.42 -35.94
C GLY A 290 15.75 0.23 -36.94
N ASN A 291 16.13 1.25 -37.73
CA ASN A 291 17.22 1.13 -38.72
C ASN A 291 18.59 1.45 -38.10
N LYS A 292 18.75 2.67 -37.57
CA LYS A 292 20.01 3.15 -36.94
C LYS A 292 19.90 3.30 -35.42
N SER A 293 18.67 3.29 -34.90
CA SER A 293 18.33 3.41 -33.49
C SER A 293 17.24 2.40 -33.16
N ALA A 294 17.01 2.16 -31.86
CA ALA A 294 15.94 1.28 -31.41
C ALA A 294 14.58 1.68 -32.01
N THR A 295 13.70 0.71 -32.22
CA THR A 295 12.31 0.99 -32.59
C THR A 295 11.58 1.59 -31.38
N VAL A 296 11.05 2.80 -31.53
CA VAL A 296 10.30 3.49 -30.47
C VAL A 296 8.83 3.59 -30.85
N SER A 297 7.94 3.20 -29.94
CA SER A 297 6.49 3.26 -30.13
C SER A 297 5.83 4.01 -28.97
N GLY A 298 4.92 4.94 -29.26
CA GLY A 298 4.26 5.75 -28.24
C GLY A 298 5.20 6.75 -27.56
N ASP A 299 4.90 7.11 -26.31
CA ASP A 299 5.70 8.10 -25.58
C ASP A 299 6.81 7.42 -24.80
N VAL A 300 8.04 7.78 -25.16
CA VAL A 300 9.23 7.21 -24.56
C VAL A 300 10.22 8.32 -24.27
N TYR A 301 10.75 8.34 -23.06
CA TYR A 301 11.89 9.15 -22.70
C TYR A 301 13.16 8.29 -22.65
N ILE A 302 14.23 8.74 -23.31
CA ILE A 302 15.55 8.10 -23.23
C ILE A 302 16.56 9.18 -22.88
N HIS A 303 17.20 9.04 -21.72
CA HIS A 303 18.25 9.97 -21.30
C HIS A 303 19.41 9.98 -22.33
N PRO A 304 20.01 11.14 -22.66
CA PRO A 304 21.07 11.23 -23.68
C PRO A 304 22.30 10.37 -23.42
N SER A 305 22.60 10.02 -22.16
CA SER A 305 23.72 9.14 -21.80
C SER A 305 23.41 7.64 -21.86
N ALA A 306 22.13 7.27 -22.05
CA ALA A 306 21.74 5.87 -22.16
C ALA A 306 22.19 5.28 -23.51
N LYS A 307 22.58 4.00 -23.50
CA LYS A 307 23.02 3.26 -24.69
C LYS A 307 22.01 2.18 -25.00
N VAL A 308 21.27 2.36 -26.09
CA VAL A 308 20.22 1.42 -26.51
C VAL A 308 20.60 0.77 -27.84
N HIS A 309 20.62 -0.56 -27.88
CA HIS A 309 20.93 -1.30 -29.09
C HIS A 309 19.86 -1.08 -30.19
N PRO A 310 20.23 -0.94 -31.47
CA PRO A 310 19.27 -0.68 -32.56
C PRO A 310 18.17 -1.73 -32.74
N SER A 311 18.40 -2.98 -32.35
CA SER A 311 17.40 -4.05 -32.44
C SER A 311 16.39 -4.08 -31.29
N ALA A 312 16.54 -3.22 -30.27
CA ALA A 312 15.60 -3.14 -29.16
C ALA A 312 14.28 -2.49 -29.57
N LYS A 313 13.19 -2.86 -28.89
CA LYS A 313 11.86 -2.29 -29.08
C LYS A 313 11.39 -1.64 -27.78
N ILE A 314 11.14 -0.34 -27.81
CA ILE A 314 10.87 0.46 -26.63
C ILE A 314 9.50 1.12 -26.76
N GLY A 315 8.66 0.93 -25.76
CA GLY A 315 7.37 1.60 -25.62
C GLY A 315 6.14 0.69 -25.81
N PRO A 316 4.94 1.23 -25.53
CA PRO A 316 4.68 2.61 -25.08
C PRO A 316 5.03 2.86 -23.60
N ASN A 317 5.05 4.13 -23.19
CA ASN A 317 5.11 4.60 -21.79
C ASN A 317 6.36 4.14 -21.04
N VAL A 318 7.54 4.34 -21.64
CA VAL A 318 8.82 3.94 -21.05
C VAL A 318 9.67 5.16 -20.73
N SER A 319 10.29 5.17 -19.56
CA SER A 319 11.36 6.13 -19.24
C SER A 319 12.66 5.41 -18.92
N ILE A 320 13.74 5.79 -19.61
CA ILE A 320 15.09 5.25 -19.45
C ILE A 320 15.99 6.36 -18.92
N SER A 321 16.54 6.15 -17.72
CA SER A 321 17.35 7.15 -17.02
C SER A 321 18.83 7.09 -17.42
N ALA A 322 19.70 7.79 -16.70
CA ALA A 322 21.09 7.99 -17.10
C ALA A 322 21.90 6.69 -17.08
N ASN A 323 22.82 6.56 -18.04
CA ASN A 323 23.82 5.48 -18.13
C ASN A 323 23.26 4.06 -18.26
N VAL A 324 21.96 3.93 -18.51
CA VAL A 324 21.33 2.62 -18.74
C VAL A 324 21.91 1.99 -20.01
N ARG A 325 22.18 0.69 -19.96
CA ARG A 325 22.61 -0.12 -21.11
C ARG A 325 21.51 -1.11 -21.47
N VAL A 326 21.00 -1.03 -22.70
CA VAL A 326 19.97 -1.93 -23.22
C VAL A 326 20.55 -2.77 -24.35
N GLY A 327 20.62 -4.08 -24.12
CA GLY A 327 21.16 -5.08 -25.05
C GLY A 327 20.30 -5.35 -26.28
N ALA A 328 20.80 -6.21 -27.16
CA ALA A 328 20.13 -6.58 -28.40
C ALA A 328 18.81 -7.33 -28.14
N GLY A 329 17.77 -7.02 -28.91
CA GLY A 329 16.49 -7.74 -28.87
C GLY A 329 15.61 -7.46 -27.64
N VAL A 330 16.05 -6.59 -26.73
CA VAL A 330 15.29 -6.21 -25.53
C VAL A 330 13.96 -5.56 -25.89
N ARG A 331 12.94 -5.83 -25.07
CA ARG A 331 11.60 -5.24 -25.21
C ARG A 331 11.14 -4.61 -23.90
N LEU A 332 10.79 -3.33 -23.95
CA LEU A 332 10.35 -2.55 -22.79
C LEU A 332 8.97 -1.94 -23.05
N SER A 333 8.02 -2.05 -22.11
CA SER A 333 6.72 -1.37 -22.18
C SER A 333 6.18 -0.99 -20.79
N GLY A 334 5.62 0.21 -20.64
CA GLY A 334 5.00 0.63 -19.37
C GLY A 334 5.95 0.57 -18.17
N CYS A 335 7.22 0.94 -18.33
CA CYS A 335 8.24 0.76 -17.29
C CYS A 335 9.10 2.00 -17.03
N ILE A 336 9.65 2.07 -15.83
CA ILE A 336 10.65 3.06 -15.42
C ILE A 336 11.95 2.32 -15.17
N ILE A 337 12.99 2.66 -15.93
CA ILE A 337 14.33 2.12 -15.79
C ILE A 337 15.23 3.21 -15.19
N LEU A 338 15.70 2.98 -13.96
CA LEU A 338 16.50 3.94 -13.20
C LEU A 338 17.99 3.89 -13.57
N ASP A 339 18.79 4.79 -12.99
CA ASP A 339 20.17 5.00 -13.44
C ASP A 339 21.05 3.76 -13.27
N ASP A 340 22.05 3.67 -14.15
CA ASP A 340 23.08 2.63 -14.15
C ASP A 340 22.54 1.18 -14.24
N VAL A 341 21.30 1.00 -14.73
CA VAL A 341 20.72 -0.33 -14.98
C VAL A 341 21.33 -0.95 -16.25
N GLU A 342 21.57 -2.26 -16.19
CA GLU A 342 22.05 -3.04 -17.33
C GLU A 342 21.05 -4.14 -17.69
N ILE A 343 20.58 -4.16 -18.94
CA ILE A 343 19.62 -5.12 -19.44
C ILE A 343 20.27 -5.92 -20.57
N MET A 344 20.51 -7.20 -20.34
CA MET A 344 21.17 -8.10 -21.29
C MET A 344 20.23 -8.53 -22.43
N GLU A 345 20.76 -9.29 -23.39
CA GLU A 345 20.06 -9.58 -24.64
C GLU A 345 18.73 -10.33 -24.45
N ASN A 346 17.75 -9.98 -25.29
CA ASN A 346 16.43 -10.61 -25.35
C ASN A 346 15.61 -10.58 -24.05
N ALA A 347 16.01 -9.77 -23.06
CA ALA A 347 15.21 -9.58 -21.85
C ALA A 347 13.90 -8.83 -22.17
N PHE A 348 12.88 -9.09 -21.35
CA PHE A 348 11.55 -8.54 -21.47
C PHE A 348 11.14 -7.84 -20.18
N VAL A 349 10.76 -6.55 -20.25
CA VAL A 349 10.28 -5.80 -19.09
C VAL A 349 8.95 -5.14 -19.40
N THR A 350 7.92 -5.41 -18.59
CA THR A 350 6.63 -4.72 -18.71
C THR A 350 6.03 -4.33 -17.37
N ASN A 351 5.38 -3.16 -17.30
CA ASN A 351 4.61 -2.70 -16.12
C ASN A 351 5.42 -2.74 -14.81
N SER A 352 6.69 -2.34 -14.90
CA SER A 352 7.68 -2.58 -13.84
C SER A 352 8.58 -1.38 -13.60
N ILE A 353 9.11 -1.27 -12.38
CA ILE A 353 10.15 -0.30 -12.03
C ILE A 353 11.43 -1.08 -11.75
N ILE A 354 12.48 -0.79 -12.52
CA ILE A 354 13.80 -1.41 -12.33
C ILE A 354 14.69 -0.42 -11.56
N GLY A 355 15.03 -0.77 -10.33
CA GLY A 355 15.78 0.07 -9.41
C GLY A 355 17.22 0.32 -9.85
N TRP A 356 17.84 1.39 -9.35
CA TRP A 356 19.21 1.82 -9.70
C TRP A 356 20.23 0.68 -9.65
N LYS A 357 21.21 0.69 -10.56
CA LYS A 357 22.33 -0.28 -10.59
C LYS A 357 21.90 -1.75 -10.67
N SER A 358 20.65 -2.03 -11.04
CA SER A 358 20.19 -3.40 -11.20
C SER A 358 20.65 -3.98 -12.52
N SER A 359 20.80 -5.30 -12.57
CA SER A 359 21.14 -6.03 -13.80
C SER A 359 20.07 -7.07 -14.11
N LEU A 360 19.69 -7.17 -15.37
CA LEU A 360 18.74 -8.16 -15.88
C LEU A 360 19.45 -9.07 -16.88
N GLY A 361 19.51 -10.36 -16.57
CA GLY A 361 20.15 -11.39 -17.38
C GLY A 361 19.46 -11.63 -18.72
N ARG A 362 20.10 -12.41 -19.57
CA ARG A 362 19.62 -12.76 -20.91
C ARG A 362 18.31 -13.52 -20.81
N TRP A 363 17.36 -13.22 -21.68
CA TRP A 363 16.04 -13.89 -21.69
C TRP A 363 15.28 -13.78 -20.35
N SER A 364 15.67 -12.89 -19.44
CA SER A 364 14.94 -12.65 -18.21
C SER A 364 13.65 -11.90 -18.48
N HIS A 365 12.59 -12.22 -17.74
CA HIS A 365 11.26 -11.66 -17.93
C HIS A 365 10.80 -10.98 -16.63
N VAL A 366 10.78 -9.65 -16.59
CA VAL A 366 10.29 -8.88 -15.45
C VAL A 366 8.95 -8.25 -15.82
N GLN A 367 7.87 -8.79 -15.29
CA GLN A 367 6.52 -8.43 -15.72
C GLN A 367 5.57 -8.22 -14.55
N ALA A 368 4.48 -7.51 -14.81
CA ALA A 368 3.35 -7.42 -13.88
C ALA A 368 2.02 -7.48 -14.62
N SER A 369 1.04 -8.14 -13.99
CA SER A 369 -0.34 -8.19 -14.51
C SER A 369 -1.04 -6.89 -14.17
N SER A 370 -1.10 -5.98 -15.14
CA SER A 370 -2.06 -4.88 -15.11
C SER A 370 -3.36 -5.38 -15.74
N ALA A 371 -4.06 -6.31 -15.09
CA ALA A 371 -5.29 -6.87 -15.67
C ALA A 371 -6.36 -5.77 -15.96
N ASP A 372 -6.34 -4.63 -15.27
CA ASP A 372 -7.38 -3.59 -15.41
C ASP A 372 -6.87 -2.13 -15.32
N GLY A 373 -5.59 -1.85 -15.58
CA GLY A 373 -5.04 -0.48 -15.43
C GLY A 373 -5.06 0.07 -13.98
N ASN A 374 -5.30 -0.80 -12.99
CA ASN A 374 -5.36 -0.45 -11.58
C ASN A 374 -3.96 -0.47 -10.94
N TYR A 375 -3.19 0.60 -11.13
CA TYR A 375 -1.87 0.80 -10.53
C TYR A 375 -1.89 0.98 -8.99
N ASN A 376 -3.08 1.13 -8.40
CA ASN A 376 -3.28 1.18 -6.95
C ASN A 376 -3.38 -0.22 -6.31
N ALA A 377 -3.60 -1.27 -7.10
CA ALA A 377 -3.56 -2.64 -6.59
C ALA A 377 -2.12 -2.99 -6.19
N ARG A 378 -1.91 -3.43 -4.94
CA ARG A 378 -0.62 -3.92 -4.42
C ARG A 378 0.01 -5.07 -5.25
N LEU A 379 -0.75 -5.65 -6.17
CA LEU A 379 -0.40 -6.79 -7.02
C LEU A 379 -0.30 -6.43 -8.51
N GLY A 380 -0.40 -5.14 -8.88
CA GLY A 380 -0.39 -4.71 -10.29
C GLY A 380 0.97 -4.28 -10.84
N THR A 381 2.05 -4.32 -10.04
CA THR A 381 3.37 -3.80 -10.41
C THR A 381 4.50 -4.68 -9.89
N THR A 382 5.60 -4.76 -10.65
CA THR A 382 6.85 -5.38 -10.20
C THR A 382 7.89 -4.29 -9.97
N ILE A 383 8.51 -4.30 -8.79
CA ILE A 383 9.44 -3.26 -8.36
C ILE A 383 10.73 -3.92 -7.89
N LEU A 384 11.83 -3.64 -8.57
CA LEU A 384 13.16 -4.03 -8.14
C LEU A 384 13.80 -2.86 -7.36
N GLY A 385 14.36 -3.13 -6.19
CA GLY A 385 15.15 -2.16 -5.43
C GLY A 385 16.50 -1.86 -6.08
N GLU A 386 17.34 -1.08 -5.40
CA GLU A 386 18.70 -0.80 -5.88
C GLU A 386 19.58 -2.07 -5.90
N ALA A 387 20.43 -2.21 -6.91
CA ALA A 387 21.40 -3.28 -7.05
C ALA A 387 20.78 -4.69 -6.98
N VAL A 388 19.64 -4.88 -7.66
CA VAL A 388 19.04 -6.21 -7.83
C VAL A 388 19.63 -6.87 -9.07
N THR A 389 20.07 -8.12 -8.94
CA THR A 389 20.53 -8.94 -10.05
C THR A 389 19.48 -9.99 -10.36
N VAL A 390 19.00 -10.02 -11.60
CA VAL A 390 18.12 -11.09 -12.11
C VAL A 390 18.98 -11.91 -13.06
N GLU A 391 19.18 -13.19 -12.76
CA GLU A 391 19.99 -14.09 -13.59
C GLU A 391 19.34 -14.37 -14.95
N ASP A 392 20.12 -14.98 -15.85
CA ASP A 392 19.66 -15.41 -17.17
C ASP A 392 18.42 -16.33 -17.04
N GLU A 393 17.44 -16.17 -17.93
CA GLU A 393 16.21 -16.97 -18.03
C GLU A 393 15.26 -16.90 -16.82
N VAL A 394 15.50 -15.99 -15.86
CA VAL A 394 14.65 -15.85 -14.67
C VAL A 394 13.40 -15.02 -14.97
N VAL A 395 12.24 -15.54 -14.53
CA VAL A 395 10.95 -14.85 -14.59
C VAL A 395 10.61 -14.24 -13.23
N VAL A 396 10.29 -12.95 -13.23
CA VAL A 396 9.90 -12.17 -12.07
C VAL A 396 8.51 -11.56 -12.31
N PHE A 397 7.54 -11.90 -11.46
CA PHE A 397 6.15 -11.48 -11.67
C PHE A 397 5.45 -11.00 -10.40
N ASN A 398 4.79 -9.83 -10.49
CA ASN A 398 3.98 -9.19 -9.44
C ASN A 398 4.67 -9.13 -8.06
N CYS A 399 5.95 -8.76 -8.03
CA CYS A 399 6.71 -8.78 -6.78
C CYS A 399 7.49 -7.50 -6.50
N ILE A 400 7.76 -7.27 -5.21
CA ILE A 400 8.64 -6.21 -4.75
C ILE A 400 9.91 -6.87 -4.24
N VAL A 401 11.03 -6.57 -4.86
CA VAL A 401 12.35 -7.10 -4.53
C VAL A 401 13.12 -6.01 -3.79
N LEU A 402 13.62 -6.34 -2.60
CA LEU A 402 14.41 -5.40 -1.80
C LEU A 402 15.81 -5.20 -2.41
N PRO A 403 16.52 -4.12 -2.04
CA PRO A 403 17.86 -3.86 -2.57
C PRO A 403 18.87 -4.97 -2.30
N ASN A 404 19.91 -5.05 -3.14
CA ASN A 404 21.04 -5.97 -3.01
C ASN A 404 20.62 -7.45 -2.98
N LYS A 405 19.73 -7.85 -3.88
CA LYS A 405 19.24 -9.23 -4.00
C LYS A 405 19.59 -9.80 -5.36
N THR A 406 19.98 -11.07 -5.37
CA THR A 406 20.16 -11.86 -6.58
C THR A 406 19.01 -12.84 -6.70
N LEU A 407 18.37 -12.87 -7.87
CA LEU A 407 17.30 -13.79 -8.22
C LEU A 407 17.84 -14.80 -9.21
N ASN A 408 18.04 -16.03 -8.73
CA ASN A 408 18.55 -17.18 -9.50
C ASN A 408 17.46 -18.21 -9.81
N GLU A 409 16.24 -18.00 -9.34
CA GLU A 409 15.08 -18.86 -9.55
C GLU A 409 13.89 -17.98 -9.93
N CYS A 410 12.98 -18.53 -10.75
CA CYS A 410 11.74 -17.86 -11.10
C CYS A 410 10.93 -17.52 -9.84
N ARG A 411 10.61 -16.23 -9.68
CA ARG A 411 9.82 -15.73 -8.55
C ARG A 411 8.46 -15.27 -9.06
N LEU A 412 7.46 -16.11 -8.82
CA LEU A 412 6.06 -15.78 -9.01
C LEU A 412 5.44 -15.50 -7.65
N ARG A 413 4.94 -14.28 -7.44
CA ARG A 413 4.04 -14.03 -6.30
C ARG A 413 2.62 -14.35 -6.72
N LEU A 414 2.19 -15.60 -6.52
CA LEU A 414 0.77 -15.95 -6.48
C LEU A 414 0.25 -15.55 -5.09
N ASP A 415 -0.74 -14.67 -5.05
CA ASP A 415 -1.28 -14.14 -3.80
C ASP A 415 -1.95 -15.24 -2.98
N THR A 416 -1.51 -15.46 -1.74
CA THR A 416 -2.33 -15.87 -0.59
C THR A 416 -1.45 -15.91 0.66
N THR A 417 -1.20 -14.74 1.28
CA THR A 417 -1.02 -14.50 2.74
C THR A 417 -0.11 -13.29 3.00
N TYR A 418 -0.73 -12.11 3.12
CA TYR A 418 -0.10 -10.96 3.78
C TYR A 418 -0.83 -10.62 5.08
N LYS A 419 -0.97 -11.60 5.98
CA LYS A 419 -1.29 -11.36 7.40
C LYS A 419 -0.05 -11.16 8.27
N LYS A 420 1.17 -11.47 7.80
CA LYS A 420 2.40 -11.36 8.61
C LYS A 420 3.19 -10.06 8.51
N SER A 421 2.69 -9.03 7.82
CA SER A 421 3.20 -7.67 8.03
C SER A 421 2.42 -6.90 9.08
N LYS A 422 1.19 -7.32 9.44
CA LYS A 422 0.38 -6.52 10.36
C LYS A 422 0.94 -6.57 11.80
N GLU A 423 1.56 -7.67 12.22
CA GLU A 423 2.20 -7.78 13.54
C GLU A 423 3.63 -7.22 13.61
N PHE A 424 4.39 -7.22 12.52
CA PHE A 424 5.75 -6.63 12.54
C PHE A 424 5.72 -5.09 12.51
N TRP A 425 4.66 -4.50 11.95
CA TRP A 425 4.46 -3.04 11.94
C TRP A 425 3.75 -2.50 13.19
N LEU A 426 3.18 -3.37 14.04
CA LEU A 426 2.51 -2.93 15.28
C LEU A 426 3.48 -2.73 16.45
N ASN A 427 4.69 -3.29 16.42
CA ASN A 427 5.66 -3.11 17.50
C ASN A 427 6.70 -2.01 17.30
N TYR A 428 6.70 -1.29 16.17
CA TYR A 428 7.52 -0.08 16.01
C TYR A 428 6.76 1.05 15.27
N GLY A 429 5.84 1.70 15.98
CA GLY A 429 5.58 3.15 15.87
C GLY A 429 4.42 3.66 14.99
N VAL A 430 3.20 3.67 15.55
CA VAL A 430 2.06 4.61 15.35
C VAL A 430 1.79 5.16 13.91
N MET A 431 0.73 4.68 13.23
CA MET A 431 0.17 5.31 11.99
C MET A 431 -1.37 5.36 11.98
N ASN A 432 -1.93 6.48 11.47
CA ASN A 432 -3.36 6.86 11.41
C ASN A 432 -4.21 6.05 10.39
N ILE A 433 -5.48 5.79 10.74
CA ILE A 433 -6.50 5.01 10.01
C ILE A 433 -7.49 5.98 9.28
N PRO A 434 -7.97 5.71 8.04
CA PRO A 434 -8.94 6.54 7.28
C PRO A 434 -10.35 6.57 7.90
N ALA A 435 -11.22 7.50 7.47
CA ALA A 435 -12.47 7.82 8.17
C ALA A 435 -13.70 7.04 7.68
N ASP A 436 -13.79 6.71 6.40
CA ASP A 436 -14.80 5.80 5.80
C ASP A 436 -14.63 4.33 6.22
N PHE A 437 -13.51 4.05 6.89
CA PHE A 437 -13.25 2.80 7.56
C PHE A 437 -13.99 2.75 8.90
N VAL A 438 -15.30 2.57 8.82
CA VAL A 438 -16.16 2.38 9.99
C VAL A 438 -16.10 0.92 10.43
N ARG A 439 -15.42 0.64 11.53
CA ARG A 439 -15.44 -0.67 12.18
C ARG A 439 -16.68 -0.76 13.04
N LEU A 440 -17.55 -1.71 12.72
CA LEU A 440 -18.74 -2.02 13.52
C LEU A 440 -18.43 -2.00 15.03
N ASP A 441 -17.38 -2.70 15.47
CA ASP A 441 -17.03 -2.85 16.89
C ASP A 441 -16.62 -1.53 17.58
N GLN A 442 -15.80 -0.72 16.91
CA GLN A 442 -15.18 0.46 17.52
C GLN A 442 -15.93 1.75 17.21
N ASP A 443 -16.49 1.85 16.02
CA ASP A 443 -17.02 3.08 15.45
C ASP A 443 -18.57 3.09 15.51
N ILE A 444 -19.25 1.95 15.71
CA ILE A 444 -20.72 1.83 15.81
C ILE A 444 -21.20 1.24 17.16
N LEU A 445 -20.72 0.06 17.55
CA LEU A 445 -21.18 -0.64 18.76
C LEU A 445 -20.77 0.11 20.04
N SER A 446 -19.56 0.68 20.06
CA SER A 446 -19.05 1.43 21.20
C SER A 446 -19.86 2.72 21.48
N PRO A 447 -20.19 3.56 20.49
CA PRO A 447 -21.13 4.67 20.67
C PRO A 447 -22.55 4.26 21.11
N LEU A 448 -23.09 3.15 20.58
CA LEU A 448 -24.43 2.67 20.94
C LEU A 448 -24.50 2.14 22.38
N ALA A 449 -23.43 1.50 22.87
CA ALA A 449 -23.31 1.05 24.26
C ALA A 449 -23.30 2.26 25.24
N GLY A 450 -22.52 3.30 24.93
CA GLY A 450 -22.46 4.52 25.74
C GLY A 450 -23.78 5.31 25.78
N LYS A 451 -24.61 5.17 24.75
CA LYS A 451 -25.95 5.77 24.65
C LYS A 451 -27.08 4.90 25.23
N LYS A 452 -26.77 3.73 25.81
CA LYS A 452 -27.74 2.74 26.31
C LYS A 452 -28.73 2.24 25.23
N GLN A 453 -28.27 2.17 23.98
CA GLN A 453 -29.06 1.70 22.84
C GLN A 453 -28.65 0.30 22.34
N LEU A 454 -27.49 -0.20 22.79
CA LEU A 454 -27.01 -1.54 22.54
C LEU A 454 -26.93 -2.30 23.87
N TYR A 455 -27.48 -3.51 23.89
CA TYR A 455 -27.52 -4.38 25.07
C TYR A 455 -26.75 -5.67 24.77
N THR A 456 -26.05 -6.18 25.78
CA THR A 456 -25.27 -7.42 25.68
C THR A 456 -26.13 -8.60 26.13
N TYR A 457 -26.09 -9.68 25.35
CA TYR A 457 -26.54 -11.00 25.81
C TYR A 457 -25.28 -11.81 26.14
N GLU A 458 -25.06 -12.10 27.42
CA GLU A 458 -23.97 -12.96 27.84
C GLU A 458 -24.34 -14.41 27.48
N THR A 459 -23.59 -15.00 26.55
CA THR A 459 -23.70 -16.42 26.30
C THR A 459 -22.93 -17.16 27.40
N MET A 460 -23.57 -18.17 27.97
CA MET A 460 -22.93 -19.13 28.88
C MET A 460 -22.40 -20.36 28.11
N ASP A 461 -22.56 -20.37 26.79
CA ASP A 461 -22.05 -21.40 25.90
C ASP A 461 -20.65 -21.03 25.38
N PHE A 462 -19.99 -21.95 24.67
CA PHE A 462 -18.64 -21.71 24.19
C PHE A 462 -18.60 -20.67 23.05
N TRP A 463 -17.52 -19.90 23.02
CA TRP A 463 -17.19 -19.00 21.93
C TRP A 463 -15.69 -19.08 21.65
N GLU A 464 -15.32 -19.26 20.38
CA GLU A 464 -13.92 -19.26 19.94
C GLU A 464 -13.78 -18.65 18.54
N GLN A 465 -12.62 -18.04 18.27
CA GLN A 465 -12.37 -17.35 17.00
C GLN A 465 -11.51 -18.18 16.01
N ILE A 466 -12.06 -18.48 14.83
CA ILE A 466 -11.35 -19.20 13.77
C ILE A 466 -10.54 -18.22 12.91
N LYS A 467 -9.29 -17.96 13.30
CA LYS A 467 -8.35 -17.10 12.54
C LYS A 467 -7.26 -17.87 11.79
N THR A 468 -6.95 -19.08 12.24
CA THR A 468 -5.91 -19.96 11.72
C THR A 468 -6.50 -21.35 11.48
N PRO A 469 -5.91 -22.16 10.58
CA PRO A 469 -6.35 -23.54 10.40
C PRO A 469 -6.25 -24.37 11.69
N GLY A 470 -5.22 -24.16 12.52
CA GLY A 470 -5.08 -24.85 13.80
C GLY A 470 -6.24 -24.59 14.77
N MET A 471 -6.81 -23.37 14.79
CA MET A 471 -8.00 -23.07 15.61
C MET A 471 -9.24 -23.84 15.16
N SER A 472 -9.30 -24.33 13.91
CA SER A 472 -10.39 -25.18 13.45
C SER A 472 -10.47 -26.51 14.21
N LEU A 473 -9.33 -27.06 14.67
CA LEU A 473 -9.31 -28.26 15.53
C LEU A 473 -10.02 -28.00 16.86
N LYS A 474 -9.71 -26.86 17.50
CA LYS A 474 -10.33 -26.46 18.76
C LYS A 474 -11.81 -26.16 18.62
N CYS A 475 -12.19 -25.43 17.57
CA CYS A 475 -13.61 -25.17 17.30
C CYS A 475 -14.36 -26.46 16.97
N SER A 476 -13.76 -27.40 16.24
CA SER A 476 -14.35 -28.71 15.98
C SER A 476 -14.58 -29.49 17.28
N GLU A 477 -13.63 -29.51 18.22
CA GLU A 477 -13.81 -30.11 19.55
C GLU A 477 -15.04 -29.51 20.27
N LEU A 478 -15.19 -28.19 20.27
CA LEU A 478 -16.29 -27.52 20.96
C LEU A 478 -17.66 -27.83 20.32
N TYR A 479 -17.74 -27.84 18.99
CA TYR A 479 -18.98 -28.22 18.29
C TYR A 479 -19.34 -29.70 18.49
N LEU A 480 -18.35 -30.59 18.47
CA LEU A 480 -18.57 -32.01 18.74
C LEU A 480 -19.07 -32.24 20.17
N ALA A 481 -18.52 -31.52 21.15
CA ALA A 481 -19.02 -31.54 22.53
C ALA A 481 -20.45 -31.00 22.63
N GLN A 482 -20.80 -29.99 21.83
CA GLN A 482 -22.17 -29.47 21.76
C GLN A 482 -23.17 -30.48 21.19
N PHE A 483 -22.77 -31.24 20.17
CA PHE A 483 -23.62 -32.25 19.55
C PHE A 483 -24.07 -33.33 20.52
N ARG A 484 -23.32 -33.61 21.59
CA ARG A 484 -23.78 -34.48 22.69
C ARG A 484 -25.14 -34.09 23.26
N TYR A 485 -25.46 -32.80 23.22
CA TYR A 485 -26.66 -32.24 23.83
C TYR A 485 -27.69 -31.83 22.77
N THR A 486 -27.24 -31.28 21.64
CA THR A 486 -28.14 -30.71 20.63
C THR A 486 -28.52 -31.70 19.53
N SER A 487 -27.64 -32.64 19.18
CA SER A 487 -27.85 -33.58 18.08
C SER A 487 -27.02 -34.86 18.29
N PRO A 488 -27.35 -35.67 19.32
CA PRO A 488 -26.52 -36.82 19.72
C PRO A 488 -26.43 -37.88 18.61
N ASP A 489 -27.46 -37.98 17.76
CA ASP A 489 -27.53 -38.91 16.64
C ASP A 489 -26.44 -38.69 15.57
N LEU A 490 -25.80 -37.51 15.56
CA LEU A 490 -24.68 -37.21 14.67
C LEU A 490 -23.35 -37.76 15.19
N LEU A 491 -23.25 -38.06 16.49
CA LEU A 491 -22.03 -38.61 17.08
C LEU A 491 -21.97 -40.12 16.85
N ALA A 492 -20.83 -40.59 16.36
CA ALA A 492 -20.60 -42.00 16.14
C ALA A 492 -20.44 -42.74 17.48
N CYS A 493 -20.96 -43.96 17.55
CA CYS A 493 -20.74 -44.87 18.66
C CYS A 493 -20.18 -46.21 18.13
N GLY A 494 -19.23 -46.78 18.85
CA GLY A 494 -18.64 -48.06 18.45
C GLY A 494 -17.92 -48.75 19.59
N ASP A 495 -18.24 -50.02 19.78
CA ASP A 495 -17.84 -50.85 20.93
C ASP A 495 -16.55 -51.64 20.71
N GLY A 496 -15.99 -51.61 19.49
CA GLY A 496 -14.81 -52.39 19.12
C GLY A 496 -15.07 -53.86 18.75
N ASN A 497 -16.33 -54.31 18.72
CA ASN A 497 -16.68 -55.69 18.33
C ASN A 497 -17.13 -55.78 16.86
N LYS A 498 -18.12 -54.96 16.46
CA LYS A 498 -18.67 -54.92 15.09
C LYS A 498 -18.31 -53.65 14.32
N SER A 499 -17.94 -52.59 15.03
CA SER A 499 -17.52 -51.29 14.51
C SER A 499 -16.28 -50.80 15.26
N ALA A 500 -15.60 -49.79 14.72
CA ALA A 500 -14.39 -49.21 15.33
C ALA A 500 -14.64 -48.81 16.79
N THR A 501 -13.61 -48.91 17.64
CA THR A 501 -13.71 -48.42 19.02
C THR A 501 -13.75 -46.89 18.99
N VAL A 502 -14.86 -46.30 19.44
CA VAL A 502 -15.04 -44.85 19.49
C VAL A 502 -14.98 -44.36 20.94
N SER A 503 -14.17 -43.34 21.21
CA SER A 503 -14.01 -42.75 22.55
C SER A 503 -14.21 -41.24 22.49
N GLY A 504 -15.05 -40.69 23.36
CA GLY A 504 -15.35 -39.25 23.37
C GLY A 504 -16.21 -38.81 22.18
N ASP A 505 -16.08 -37.55 21.76
CA ASP A 505 -16.91 -37.00 20.68
C ASP A 505 -16.28 -37.20 19.33
N VAL A 506 -16.96 -37.95 18.49
CA VAL A 506 -16.50 -38.30 17.16
C VAL A 506 -17.64 -38.18 16.18
N TYR A 507 -17.39 -37.50 15.07
CA TYR A 507 -18.30 -37.46 13.94
C TYR A 507 -17.73 -38.32 12.81
N ILE A 508 -18.55 -39.20 12.25
CA ILE A 508 -18.21 -40.01 11.08
C ILE A 508 -19.31 -39.86 10.05
N HIS A 509 -18.94 -39.32 8.88
CA HIS A 509 -19.89 -39.20 7.78
C HIS A 509 -20.39 -40.59 7.32
N PRO A 510 -21.68 -40.76 6.99
CA PRO A 510 -22.25 -42.07 6.62
C PRO A 510 -21.58 -42.78 5.44
N SER A 511 -20.92 -42.04 4.54
CA SER A 511 -20.19 -42.62 3.40
C SER A 511 -18.76 -43.05 3.71
N ALA A 512 -18.23 -42.70 4.89
CA ALA A 512 -16.90 -43.10 5.31
C ALA A 512 -16.85 -44.60 5.66
N LYS A 513 -15.76 -45.26 5.31
CA LYS A 513 -15.53 -46.69 5.58
C LYS A 513 -14.43 -46.83 6.63
N VAL A 514 -14.79 -47.30 7.81
CA VAL A 514 -13.87 -47.46 8.94
C VAL A 514 -13.75 -48.92 9.32
N HIS A 515 -12.53 -49.42 9.41
CA HIS A 515 -12.27 -50.81 9.83
C HIS A 515 -12.62 -51.04 11.32
N PRO A 516 -13.21 -52.19 11.71
CA PRO A 516 -13.60 -52.45 13.10
C PRO A 516 -12.48 -52.43 14.14
N SER A 517 -11.23 -52.67 13.74
CA SER A 517 -10.07 -52.63 14.65
C SER A 517 -9.49 -51.22 14.87
N ALA A 518 -10.00 -50.19 14.20
CA ALA A 518 -9.54 -48.82 14.38
C ALA A 518 -9.98 -48.24 15.73
N LYS A 519 -9.18 -47.32 16.28
CA LYS A 519 -9.50 -46.58 17.51
C LYS A 519 -9.63 -45.10 17.20
N ILE A 520 -10.79 -44.52 17.44
CA ILE A 520 -11.10 -43.16 17.04
C ILE A 520 -11.53 -42.35 18.26
N GLY A 521 -10.86 -41.22 18.46
CA GLY A 521 -11.22 -40.21 19.43
C GLY A 521 -10.20 -40.02 20.57
N PRO A 522 -10.38 -38.97 21.40
CA PRO A 522 -11.49 -38.00 21.35
C PRO A 522 -11.35 -36.93 20.25
N ASN A 523 -12.44 -36.20 19.99
CA ASN A 523 -12.48 -34.97 19.18
C ASN A 523 -12.05 -35.17 17.72
N VAL A 524 -12.66 -36.14 17.04
CA VAL A 524 -12.33 -36.47 15.65
C VAL A 524 -13.53 -36.21 14.74
N SER A 525 -13.27 -35.57 13.60
CA SER A 525 -14.25 -35.41 12.53
C SER A 525 -13.77 -36.09 11.25
N ILE A 526 -14.57 -37.01 10.72
CA ILE A 526 -14.30 -37.75 9.48
C ILE A 526 -15.36 -37.37 8.44
N SER A 527 -14.91 -36.75 7.35
CA SER A 527 -15.78 -36.28 6.27
C SER A 527 -16.09 -37.38 5.23
N ALA A 528 -16.66 -37.02 4.09
CA ALA A 528 -17.24 -37.97 3.15
C ALA A 528 -16.18 -38.83 2.44
N ASN A 529 -16.54 -40.09 2.18
CA ASN A 529 -15.76 -41.06 1.38
C ASN A 529 -14.37 -41.43 1.94
N VAL A 530 -14.06 -41.02 3.17
CA VAL A 530 -12.80 -41.36 3.82
C VAL A 530 -12.71 -42.87 4.05
N ARG A 531 -11.53 -43.46 3.84
CA ARG A 531 -11.23 -44.86 4.15
C ARG A 531 -10.22 -44.95 5.28
N VAL A 532 -10.57 -45.65 6.35
CA VAL A 532 -9.70 -45.87 7.52
C VAL A 532 -9.37 -47.36 7.64
N GLY A 533 -8.09 -47.70 7.50
CA GLY A 533 -7.56 -49.06 7.54
C GLY A 533 -7.53 -49.70 8.92
N ALA A 534 -7.09 -50.97 8.98
CA ALA A 534 -7.01 -51.73 10.21
C ALA A 534 -5.97 -51.16 11.19
N GLY A 535 -6.29 -51.12 12.48
CA GLY A 535 -5.35 -50.71 13.54
C GLY A 535 -5.04 -49.21 13.61
N VAL A 536 -5.64 -48.38 12.75
CA VAL A 536 -5.47 -46.92 12.72
C VAL A 536 -5.93 -46.29 14.03
N ARG A 537 -5.23 -45.23 14.44
CA ARG A 537 -5.55 -44.44 15.63
C ARG A 537 -5.66 -42.96 15.29
N LEU A 538 -6.79 -42.36 15.62
CA LEU A 538 -7.10 -40.95 15.34
C LEU A 538 -7.48 -40.23 16.63
N SER A 539 -6.92 -39.05 16.90
CA SER A 539 -7.33 -38.20 18.04
C SER A 539 -7.14 -36.71 17.75
N GLY A 540 -8.10 -35.86 18.11
CA GLY A 540 -7.98 -34.40 17.97
C GLY A 540 -7.73 -33.94 16.53
N CYS A 541 -8.30 -34.62 15.53
CA CYS A 541 -7.99 -34.38 14.13
C CYS A 541 -9.23 -34.18 13.25
N ILE A 542 -9.05 -33.45 12.16
CA ILE A 542 -10.07 -33.26 11.11
C ILE A 542 -9.58 -33.95 9.83
N ILE A 543 -10.38 -34.88 9.33
CA ILE A 543 -10.09 -35.63 8.10
C ILE A 543 -11.11 -35.22 7.03
N LEU A 544 -10.63 -34.55 5.98
CA LEU A 544 -11.46 -34.03 4.90
C LEU A 544 -11.78 -35.10 3.85
N ASP A 545 -12.58 -34.74 2.84
CA ASP A 545 -13.17 -35.72 1.92
C ASP A 545 -12.14 -36.49 1.09
N ASP A 546 -12.50 -37.72 0.73
CA ASP A 546 -11.74 -38.62 -0.14
C ASP A 546 -10.32 -38.95 0.37
N VAL A 547 -10.07 -38.85 1.68
CA VAL A 547 -8.79 -39.24 2.31
C VAL A 547 -8.70 -40.75 2.50
N GLU A 548 -7.53 -41.34 2.23
CA GLU A 548 -7.23 -42.75 2.48
C GLU A 548 -6.14 -42.91 3.55
N ILE A 549 -6.46 -43.59 4.64
CA ILE A 549 -5.54 -43.85 5.76
C ILE A 549 -5.27 -45.35 5.85
N MET A 550 -4.02 -45.75 5.56
CA MET A 550 -3.59 -47.15 5.52
C MET A 550 -3.36 -47.73 6.93
N GLU A 551 -3.11 -49.03 7.00
CA GLU A 551 -3.06 -49.81 8.25
C GLU A 551 -2.03 -49.28 9.27
N ASN A 552 -2.41 -49.33 10.55
CA ASN A 552 -1.58 -48.93 11.71
C ASN A 552 -1.07 -47.48 11.69
N ALA A 553 -1.58 -46.61 10.81
CA ALA A 553 -1.24 -45.19 10.82
C ALA A 553 -1.75 -44.49 12.10
N PHE A 554 -1.03 -43.46 12.52
CA PHE A 554 -1.31 -42.68 13.72
C PHE A 554 -1.49 -41.21 13.35
N VAL A 555 -2.66 -40.63 13.63
CA VAL A 555 -2.93 -39.21 13.38
C VAL A 555 -3.38 -38.53 14.66
N THR A 556 -2.69 -37.47 15.07
CA THR A 556 -3.09 -36.68 16.24
C THR A 556 -2.93 -35.18 16.04
N ASN A 557 -3.87 -34.38 16.53
CA ASN A 557 -3.80 -32.91 16.54
C ASN A 557 -3.49 -32.30 15.16
N SER A 558 -4.11 -32.85 14.13
CA SER A 558 -3.75 -32.59 12.73
C SER A 558 -4.96 -32.42 11.83
N ILE A 559 -4.77 -31.69 10.72
CA ILE A 559 -5.77 -31.53 9.66
C ILE A 559 -5.25 -32.23 8.41
N ILE A 560 -6.02 -33.18 7.89
CA ILE A 560 -5.68 -33.92 6.67
C ILE A 560 -6.55 -33.39 5.53
N GLY A 561 -5.90 -32.73 4.56
CA GLY A 561 -6.54 -32.12 3.41
C GLY A 561 -7.15 -33.14 2.45
N TRP A 562 -8.10 -32.67 1.63
CA TRP A 562 -8.86 -33.49 0.67
C TRP A 562 -7.98 -34.39 -0.20
N LYS A 563 -8.46 -35.60 -0.54
CA LYS A 563 -7.79 -36.54 -1.46
C LYS A 563 -6.37 -36.96 -1.04
N SER A 564 -6.01 -36.77 0.23
CA SER A 564 -4.69 -37.14 0.74
C SER A 564 -4.64 -38.63 1.07
N SER A 565 -3.44 -39.22 0.99
CA SER A 565 -3.18 -40.62 1.30
C SER A 565 -2.10 -40.74 2.37
N LEU A 566 -2.36 -41.52 3.42
CA LEU A 566 -1.42 -41.79 4.50
C LEU A 566 -1.01 -43.27 4.47
N GLY A 567 0.28 -43.52 4.31
CA GLY A 567 0.88 -44.85 4.22
C GLY A 567 0.81 -45.65 5.53
N ARG A 568 1.16 -46.93 5.46
CA ARG A 568 1.16 -47.87 6.58
C ARG A 568 2.15 -47.41 7.64
N TRP A 569 1.80 -47.50 8.92
CA TRP A 569 2.66 -47.06 10.03
C TRP A 569 3.12 -45.59 9.94
N SER A 570 2.50 -44.76 9.10
CA SER A 570 2.80 -43.33 9.02
C SER A 570 2.27 -42.61 10.26
N HIS A 571 3.03 -41.63 10.75
CA HIS A 571 2.71 -40.89 11.97
C HIS A 571 2.55 -39.40 11.63
N VAL A 572 1.31 -38.92 11.56
CA VAL A 572 1.01 -37.49 11.34
C VAL A 572 0.57 -36.88 12.65
N GLN A 573 1.47 -36.18 13.32
CA GLN A 573 1.25 -35.74 14.69
C GLN A 573 1.67 -34.29 14.89
N ALA A 574 1.11 -33.67 15.93
CA ALA A 574 1.56 -32.35 16.37
C ALA A 574 1.67 -32.27 17.90
N SER A 575 2.64 -31.50 18.36
CA SER A 575 2.81 -31.15 19.77
C SER A 575 1.79 -30.10 20.16
N SER A 576 0.65 -30.57 20.66
CA SER A 576 -0.24 -29.73 21.45
C SER A 576 -0.50 -30.41 22.78
N ALA A 577 0.55 -30.56 23.59
CA ALA A 577 0.39 -30.95 25.01
C ALA A 577 -0.27 -29.84 25.85
N ASP A 578 -0.24 -28.57 25.40
CA ASP A 578 -0.68 -27.41 26.19
C ASP A 578 -1.90 -26.66 25.60
N GLY A 579 -2.62 -27.25 24.64
CA GLY A 579 -3.83 -26.63 24.07
C GLY A 579 -3.61 -25.32 23.30
N ASN A 580 -2.36 -24.97 22.96
CA ASN A 580 -2.02 -23.74 22.26
C ASN A 580 -2.01 -23.94 20.73
N TYR A 581 -3.20 -24.00 20.14
CA TYR A 581 -3.41 -24.13 18.68
C TYR A 581 -3.01 -22.88 17.87
N ASN A 582 -2.52 -21.82 18.52
CA ASN A 582 -2.06 -20.57 17.90
C ASN A 582 -0.56 -20.55 17.58
N ALA A 583 0.21 -21.56 17.97
CA ALA A 583 1.62 -21.65 17.63
C ALA A 583 1.84 -21.86 16.12
N ARG A 584 2.85 -21.18 15.54
CA ARG A 584 3.15 -21.15 14.09
C ARG A 584 3.30 -22.54 13.44
N LEU A 585 3.69 -23.55 14.22
CA LEU A 585 3.82 -24.97 13.86
C LEU A 585 3.26 -25.87 14.99
N GLY A 586 2.22 -25.42 15.71
CA GLY A 586 1.60 -26.20 16.80
C GLY A 586 0.60 -27.27 16.33
N THR A 587 0.43 -27.40 15.02
CA THR A 587 -0.54 -28.28 14.37
C THR A 587 0.07 -28.77 13.07
N THR A 588 -0.17 -30.03 12.70
CA THR A 588 0.24 -30.55 11.40
C THR A 588 -0.93 -30.42 10.42
N ILE A 589 -0.66 -29.83 9.27
CA ILE A 589 -1.68 -29.55 8.24
C ILE A 589 -1.17 -30.12 6.92
N LEU A 590 -1.92 -31.04 6.34
CA LEU A 590 -1.71 -31.50 4.97
C LEU A 590 -2.68 -30.79 4.03
N GLY A 591 -2.18 -30.27 2.92
CA GLY A 591 -2.97 -29.67 1.85
C GLY A 591 -3.76 -30.72 1.06
N GLU A 592 -4.38 -30.31 -0.04
CA GLU A 592 -5.08 -31.23 -0.94
C GLU A 592 -4.10 -32.18 -1.66
N ALA A 593 -4.48 -33.44 -1.82
CA ALA A 593 -3.76 -34.46 -2.58
C ALA A 593 -2.31 -34.66 -2.10
N VAL A 594 -2.10 -34.70 -0.79
CA VAL A 594 -0.80 -35.02 -0.20
C VAL A 594 -0.68 -36.54 0.02
N THR A 595 0.42 -37.13 -0.43
CA THR A 595 0.76 -38.54 -0.18
C THR A 595 1.86 -38.61 0.87
N VAL A 596 1.62 -39.30 1.97
CA VAL A 596 2.63 -39.65 2.98
C VAL A 596 2.93 -41.13 2.80
N GLU A 597 4.18 -41.48 2.52
CA GLU A 597 4.58 -42.88 2.31
C GLU A 597 4.57 -43.70 3.62
N ASP A 598 4.78 -45.01 3.48
CA ASP A 598 4.83 -45.95 4.61
C ASP A 598 5.97 -45.56 5.58
N GLU A 599 5.72 -45.71 6.88
CA GLU A 599 6.68 -45.44 7.98
C GLU A 599 7.16 -43.98 8.11
N VAL A 600 6.61 -43.06 7.32
CA VAL A 600 6.96 -41.63 7.36
C VAL A 600 6.33 -40.93 8.56
N VAL A 601 7.15 -40.16 9.28
CA VAL A 601 6.72 -39.33 10.41
C VAL A 601 6.64 -37.88 9.97
N VAL A 602 5.47 -37.27 10.14
CA VAL A 602 5.21 -35.86 9.89
C VAL A 602 4.85 -35.20 11.23
N PHE A 603 5.73 -34.34 11.74
CA PHE A 603 5.55 -33.71 13.04
C PHE A 603 5.59 -32.18 12.96
N ASN A 604 4.53 -31.50 13.41
CA ASN A 604 4.45 -30.04 13.42
C ASN A 604 4.70 -29.39 12.04
N CYS A 605 4.16 -29.96 10.95
CA CYS A 605 4.45 -29.48 9.59
C CYS A 605 3.24 -28.86 8.88
N ILE A 606 3.49 -27.96 7.93
CA ILE A 606 2.48 -27.50 6.97
C ILE A 606 2.90 -27.97 5.57
N VAL A 607 2.13 -28.85 4.96
CA VAL A 607 2.43 -29.44 3.66
C VAL A 607 1.48 -28.84 2.65
N LEU A 608 2.00 -28.17 1.63
CA LEU A 608 1.19 -27.62 0.55
C LEU A 608 0.58 -28.73 -0.33
N PRO A 609 -0.44 -28.39 -1.15
CA PRO A 609 -1.11 -29.38 -1.99
C PRO A 609 -0.19 -30.10 -2.98
N ASN A 610 -0.57 -31.32 -3.38
CA ASN A 610 0.08 -32.13 -4.41
C ASN A 610 1.54 -32.48 -4.10
N LYS A 611 1.81 -32.92 -2.86
CA LYS A 611 3.15 -33.30 -2.41
C LYS A 611 3.21 -34.76 -2.01
N THR A 612 4.35 -35.38 -2.27
CA THR A 612 4.66 -36.74 -1.81
C THR A 612 5.79 -36.67 -0.79
N LEU A 613 5.55 -37.18 0.41
CA LEU A 613 6.50 -37.27 1.50
C LEU A 613 7.02 -38.69 1.59
N ASN A 614 8.27 -38.88 1.15
CA ASN A 614 9.00 -40.15 1.22
C ASN A 614 10.07 -40.16 2.32
N VAL A 615 10.20 -39.06 3.06
CA VAL A 615 11.13 -38.90 4.18
C VAL A 615 10.37 -38.23 5.33
N SER A 616 10.69 -38.65 6.56
CA SER A 616 10.15 -38.04 7.77
C SER A 616 10.55 -36.56 7.87
N VAL A 617 9.58 -35.72 8.18
CA VAL A 617 9.70 -34.27 8.21
C VAL A 617 9.18 -33.72 9.52
N GLN A 618 9.88 -32.72 10.04
CA GLN A 618 9.56 -32.11 11.33
C GLN A 618 9.71 -30.60 11.28
N GLU A 619 8.72 -29.87 11.81
CA GLU A 619 8.76 -28.42 12.01
C GLU A 619 9.02 -27.58 10.75
N GLU A 620 8.52 -28.06 9.61
CA GLU A 620 8.78 -27.47 8.30
C GLU A 620 7.51 -27.08 7.53
N ILE A 621 7.66 -26.14 6.60
CA ILE A 621 6.64 -25.81 5.60
C ILE A 621 7.12 -26.35 4.27
N ILE A 622 6.43 -27.39 3.78
CA ILE A 622 6.77 -28.08 2.53
C ILE A 622 5.99 -27.43 1.42
N LEU A 623 6.71 -26.71 0.56
CA LEU A 623 6.16 -25.93 -0.56
C LEU A 623 5.90 -26.78 -1.78
#